data_AF-A0A376VW48-F1
#
_entry.id   AF-A0A376VW48-F1
#
_cell.length_a   1.000
_cell.length_b   1.000
_cell.length_c   1.000
_cell.angle_alpha   90.00
_cell.angle_beta   90.00
_cell.angle_gamma   90.00
#
_symmetry.space_group_name_H-M   'P 1'
#
loop_
_entity.id
_entity.type
_entity.pdbx_description
1 polymer ?
#
loop_
_entity_poly.entity_id
_entity_poly.type
_entity_poly.pdbx_seq_one_letter_code
_entity_poly.pdbx_strand_id
1 'polypeptide(L)'
;MGKFKFPTAYTILFVLIALVAAMTWIVPAGKYQMVTNAALGKEVPVAGTYAPVEAQPQGITAVLLAPIDGLYNHQTYTAGAIDVALFVLIIGGFLGVVNKTGAIDAGIERVTTRLNGREEWMIPILMALFAAGGTIYGMAEESLPFYTLLVPVMMAARFDPLVAAATVLLGAGIGTLAQPLTHLLPSLLPTPQGSPLLRAFCCVLFCC
;
A
#
# COMPACT_ATOMS: atom_id res chain seq x y z
N MET A 1 -23.26 -23.36 20.49
CA MET A 1 -22.43 -23.23 19.28
C MET A 1 -22.08 -21.77 19.12
N GLY A 2 -20.84 -21.39 19.46
CA GLY A 2 -20.44 -19.98 19.57
C GLY A 2 -20.46 -19.27 18.23
N LYS A 3 -21.03 -18.07 18.19
CA LYS A 3 -21.03 -17.17 17.02
C LYS A 3 -19.59 -16.77 16.71
N PHE A 4 -18.98 -17.39 15.71
CA PHE A 4 -17.66 -17.00 15.21
C PHE A 4 -17.82 -15.63 14.54
N LYS A 5 -17.50 -14.56 15.28
CA LYS A 5 -17.39 -13.22 14.70
C LYS A 5 -16.01 -13.13 14.05
N PHE A 6 -15.97 -12.63 12.82
CA PHE A 6 -14.69 -12.29 12.20
C PHE A 6 -13.94 -11.33 13.13
N PRO A 7 -12.72 -11.68 13.57
CA PRO A 7 -11.92 -10.80 14.42
C PRO A 7 -11.66 -9.48 13.69
N THR A 8 -11.47 -8.40 14.44
CA THR A 8 -11.10 -7.12 13.83
C THR A 8 -9.72 -7.26 13.17
N ALA A 9 -9.44 -6.41 12.18
CA ALA A 9 -8.14 -6.37 11.50
C ALA A 9 -6.97 -6.25 12.49
N TYR A 10 -7.14 -5.47 13.57
CA TYR A 10 -6.15 -5.34 14.64
C TYR A 10 -5.86 -6.66 15.34
N THR A 11 -6.90 -7.45 15.68
CA THR A 11 -6.71 -8.76 16.31
C THR A 11 -5.98 -9.71 15.38
N ILE A 12 -6.31 -9.73 14.09
CA ILE A 12 -5.63 -10.57 13.10
C ILE A 12 -4.15 -10.18 12.99
N LEU A 13 -3.86 -8.88 12.91
CA LEU A 13 -2.49 -8.37 12.81
C LEU A 13 -1.65 -8.75 14.04
N PHE A 14 -2.18 -8.56 15.26
CA PHE A 14 -1.48 -8.95 16.49
C PHE A 14 -1.23 -10.46 16.59
N VAL A 15 -2.22 -11.28 16.20
CA VAL A 15 -2.07 -12.75 16.16
C VAL A 15 -1.00 -13.16 15.15
N LEU A 16 -0.95 -12.51 13.99
CA LEU A 16 0.05 -12.78 12.96
C LEU A 16 1.47 -12.42 13.44
N ILE A 17 1.64 -11.27 14.10
CA ILE A 17 2.93 -10.87 14.68
C ILE A 17 3.38 -11.90 15.72
N ALA A 18 2.49 -12.31 16.62
CA ALA A 18 2.80 -13.32 17.64
C ALA A 18 3.17 -14.68 17.02
N LEU A 19 2.48 -15.08 15.95
CA LEU A 19 2.75 -16.33 15.24
C LEU A 19 4.10 -16.29 14.52
N VAL A 20 4.40 -15.22 13.79
CA VAL A 20 5.69 -15.05 13.12
C VAL A 20 6.83 -14.98 14.14
N ALA A 21 6.65 -14.26 15.25
CA ALA A 21 7.62 -14.24 16.34
C ALA A 21 7.86 -15.64 16.90
N ALA A 22 6.80 -16.41 17.20
CA ALA A 22 6.90 -17.80 17.66
C ALA A 22 7.68 -18.69 16.66
N MET A 23 7.47 -18.49 15.36
CA MET A 23 8.23 -19.19 14.32
C MET A 23 9.72 -18.83 14.27
N THR A 24 10.13 -17.63 14.73
CA THR A 24 11.56 -17.27 14.75
C THR A 24 12.41 -18.13 15.71
N TRP A 25 11.79 -18.81 16.68
CA TRP A 25 12.47 -19.79 17.53
C TRP A 25 12.69 -21.15 16.85
N ILE A 26 11.90 -21.47 15.82
CA ILE A 26 11.93 -22.78 15.16
C ILE A 26 12.74 -22.71 13.86
N VAL A 27 12.70 -21.59 13.15
CA VAL A 27 13.33 -21.41 11.83
C VAL A 27 14.50 -20.41 11.92
N PRO A 28 15.76 -20.87 11.91
CA PRO A 28 16.91 -19.97 11.84
C PRO A 28 16.97 -19.30 10.47
N ALA A 29 17.41 -18.03 10.44
CA ALA A 29 17.62 -17.32 9.20
C ALA A 29 18.82 -17.92 8.44
N GLY A 30 18.65 -18.23 7.16
CA GLY A 30 19.73 -18.65 6.29
C GLY A 30 20.32 -17.47 5.52
N LYS A 31 21.65 -17.42 5.38
CA LYS A 31 22.32 -16.48 4.46
C LYS A 31 23.04 -17.25 3.37
N TYR A 32 22.95 -16.73 2.15
CA TYR A 32 23.75 -17.18 1.01
C TYR A 32 24.99 -16.29 0.91
N GLN A 33 26.14 -16.89 0.57
CA GLN A 33 27.32 -16.11 0.21
C GLN A 33 27.09 -15.46 -1.16
N MET A 34 27.16 -14.14 -1.19
CA MET A 34 27.06 -13.34 -2.41
C MET A 34 28.45 -13.22 -3.02
N VAL A 35 28.59 -13.59 -4.29
CA VAL A 35 29.85 -13.42 -5.04
C VAL A 35 29.57 -12.60 -6.30
N THR A 36 30.46 -11.66 -6.60
CA THR A 36 30.36 -10.80 -7.78
C THR A 36 30.63 -11.61 -9.04
N ASN A 37 29.60 -11.80 -9.87
CA ASN A 37 29.74 -12.47 -11.16
C ASN A 37 30.12 -11.44 -12.23
N ALA A 38 31.37 -11.49 -12.69
CA ALA A 38 31.93 -10.56 -13.67
C ALA A 38 31.19 -10.57 -15.04
N ALA A 39 30.41 -11.61 -15.37
CA ALA A 39 29.63 -11.68 -16.60
C ALA A 39 28.27 -10.96 -16.52
N LEU A 40 27.72 -10.76 -15.31
CA LEU A 40 26.43 -10.09 -15.09
C LEU A 40 26.56 -8.73 -14.38
N GLY A 41 27.74 -8.36 -13.89
CA GLY A 41 27.95 -7.13 -13.11
C GLY A 41 27.10 -7.05 -11.84
N LYS A 42 26.64 -8.20 -11.34
CA LYS A 42 25.73 -8.32 -10.19
C LYS A 42 26.29 -9.29 -9.16
N GLU A 43 26.02 -8.99 -7.89
CA GLU A 43 26.18 -9.94 -6.79
C GLU A 43 25.11 -11.03 -6.93
N VAL A 44 25.55 -12.27 -7.12
CA VAL A 44 24.64 -13.41 -7.25
C VAL A 44 24.86 -14.33 -6.04
N PRO A 45 23.79 -14.79 -5.37
CA PRO A 45 23.92 -15.80 -4.32
C PRO A 45 24.45 -17.09 -4.94
N VAL A 46 25.55 -17.61 -4.41
CA VAL A 46 26.15 -18.85 -4.92
C VAL A 46 25.26 -20.03 -4.53
N ALA A 47 24.85 -20.82 -5.52
CA ALA A 47 24.04 -22.01 -5.31
C ALA A 47 24.84 -23.04 -4.48
N GLY A 48 24.31 -23.43 -3.32
CA GLY A 48 24.92 -24.44 -2.43
C GLY A 48 25.66 -23.90 -1.20
N THR A 49 25.90 -22.59 -1.07
CA THR A 49 26.49 -21.96 0.13
C THR A 49 25.41 -21.42 1.09
N TYR A 50 24.37 -22.22 1.34
CA TYR A 50 23.41 -21.93 2.40
C TYR A 50 24.09 -22.16 3.75
N ALA A 51 24.37 -21.09 4.48
CA ALA A 51 24.86 -21.18 5.86
C ALA A 51 23.71 -20.77 6.80
N PRO A 52 23.31 -21.63 7.74
CA PRO A 52 22.39 -21.23 8.81
C PRO A 52 23.10 -20.19 9.69
N VAL A 53 22.49 -19.02 9.84
CA VAL A 53 22.96 -17.99 10.76
C VAL A 53 22.43 -18.30 12.15
N GLU A 54 23.18 -17.90 13.17
CA GLU A 54 22.78 -18.04 14.56
C GLU A 54 21.39 -17.42 14.79
N ALA A 55 20.49 -18.20 15.38
CA ALA A 55 19.12 -17.77 15.60
C ALA A 55 19.12 -16.56 16.55
N GLN A 56 18.56 -15.44 16.07
CA GLN A 56 18.28 -14.25 16.87
C GLN A 56 16.79 -14.25 17.23
N PRO A 57 16.39 -14.92 18.34
CA PRO A 57 15.00 -14.98 18.73
C PRO A 57 14.47 -13.57 19.03
N GLN A 58 13.29 -13.26 18.53
CA GLN A 58 12.63 -11.99 18.82
C GLN A 58 12.20 -11.97 20.28
N GLY A 59 12.82 -11.10 21.10
CA GLY A 59 12.47 -10.95 22.51
C GLY A 59 11.03 -10.47 22.69
N ILE A 60 10.40 -10.74 23.84
CA ILE A 60 9.02 -10.33 24.15
C ILE A 60 8.84 -8.80 23.98
N THR A 61 9.85 -8.03 24.35
CA THR A 61 9.89 -6.58 24.16
C THR A 61 9.95 -6.19 22.69
N ALA A 62 10.70 -6.92 21.87
CA ALA A 62 10.75 -6.70 20.42
C ALA A 62 9.42 -7.03 19.74
N VAL A 63 8.70 -8.06 20.20
CA VAL A 63 7.36 -8.41 19.68
C VAL A 63 6.34 -7.32 19.99
N LEU A 64 6.39 -6.73 21.19
CA LEU A 64 5.50 -5.62 21.57
C LEU A 64 5.86 -4.30 20.88
N LEU A 65 7.16 -4.07 20.62
CA LEU A 65 7.65 -2.88 19.91
C LEU A 65 7.55 -3.01 18.39
N ALA A 66 7.38 -4.21 17.83
CA ALA A 66 7.31 -4.45 16.39
C ALA A 66 6.32 -3.54 15.63
N PRO A 67 5.09 -3.25 16.13
CA PRO A 67 4.19 -2.31 15.46
C PRO A 67 4.72 -0.87 15.45
N ILE A 68 5.41 -0.46 16.53
CA ILE A 68 5.98 0.88 16.67
C ILE A 68 7.20 1.02 15.77
N ASP A 69 8.10 0.03 15.78
CA ASP A 69 9.26 -0.02 14.90
C ASP A 69 8.88 -0.14 13.41
N GLY A 70 7.73 -0.74 13.11
CA GLY A 70 7.16 -0.75 11.75
C GLY A 70 6.68 0.62 11.28
N LEU A 71 6.21 1.48 12.19
CA LEU A 71 5.91 2.87 11.89
C LEU A 71 7.20 3.69 11.76
N TYR A 72 8.08 3.58 12.76
CA TYR A 72 9.36 4.27 12.82
C TYR A 72 10.39 3.46 13.58
N ASN A 73 11.47 3.07 12.90
CA ASN A 73 12.51 2.29 13.53
C ASN A 73 13.34 3.18 14.47
N HIS A 74 13.22 2.96 15.78
CA HIS A 74 13.89 3.77 16.79
C HIS A 74 15.42 3.60 16.78
N GLN A 75 15.94 2.48 16.26
CA GLN A 75 17.37 2.17 16.27
C GLN A 75 18.11 2.76 15.06
N THR A 76 17.49 2.70 13.89
CA THR A 76 18.09 3.16 12.62
C THR A 76 17.59 4.55 12.21
N TYR A 77 16.64 5.13 12.94
CA TYR A 77 15.98 6.42 12.65
C TYR A 77 15.41 6.49 11.22
N THR A 78 15.05 5.35 10.64
CA THR A 78 14.48 5.23 9.30
C THR A 78 12.96 5.34 9.34
N ALA A 79 12.39 6.15 8.44
CA ALA A 79 10.96 6.20 8.24
C ALA A 79 10.45 4.86 7.70
N GLY A 80 9.46 4.27 8.38
CA GLY A 80 8.69 3.13 7.92
C GLY A 80 7.37 3.60 7.32
N ALA A 81 6.26 3.34 8.02
CA ALA A 81 4.93 3.77 7.60
C ALA A 81 4.55 5.23 7.99
N ILE A 82 5.48 6.01 8.57
CA ILE A 82 5.20 7.39 9.01
C ILE A 82 4.69 8.28 7.88
N ASP A 83 5.29 8.18 6.70
CA ASP A 83 5.00 9.11 5.60
C ASP A 83 3.54 8.96 5.14
N VAL A 84 3.07 7.72 5.01
CA VAL A 84 1.67 7.40 4.66
C VAL A 84 0.72 7.83 5.77
N ALA A 85 1.07 7.57 7.04
CA ALA A 85 0.23 7.94 8.18
C ALA A 85 0.04 9.46 8.30
N LEU A 86 1.11 10.24 8.15
CA LEU A 86 1.05 11.70 8.15
C LEU A 86 0.27 12.23 6.94
N PHE A 87 0.47 11.65 5.76
CA PHE A 87 -0.28 12.03 4.56
C PHE A 87 -1.80 11.85 4.77
N VAL A 88 -2.24 10.67 5.23
CA VAL A 88 -3.65 10.38 5.50
C VAL A 88 -4.21 11.30 6.58
N LEU A 89 -3.43 11.60 7.62
CA LEU A 89 -3.84 12.51 8.70
C LEU A 89 -4.03 13.95 8.19
N ILE A 90 -3.13 14.45 7.33
CA ILE A 90 -3.25 15.78 6.73
C ILE A 90 -4.46 15.84 5.80
N ILE A 91 -4.64 14.86 4.92
CA ILE A 91 -5.80 14.79 4.02
C ILE A 91 -7.11 14.68 4.81
N GLY A 92 -7.16 13.82 5.84
CA GLY A 92 -8.33 13.68 6.71
C GLY A 92 -8.66 14.98 7.46
N GLY A 93 -7.64 15.69 7.96
CA GLY A 93 -7.80 16.99 8.59
C GLY A 93 -8.34 18.05 7.62
N PHE A 94 -7.77 18.13 6.41
CA PHE A 94 -8.24 19.01 5.35
C PHE A 94 -9.68 18.70 4.95
N LEU A 95 -10.00 17.44 4.63
CA LEU A 95 -11.35 17.02 4.25
C LEU A 95 -12.36 17.28 5.36
N GLY A 96 -11.98 17.15 6.63
CA GLY A 96 -12.84 17.50 7.77
C GLY A 96 -13.22 18.98 7.79
N VAL A 97 -12.27 19.88 7.49
CA VAL A 97 -12.53 21.32 7.39
C VAL A 97 -13.39 21.64 6.17
N VAL A 98 -13.08 21.07 5.00
CA VAL A 98 -13.84 21.33 3.75
C VAL A 98 -15.27 20.77 3.82
N ASN A 99 -15.47 19.63 4.48
CA ASN A 99 -16.80 19.09 4.75
C ASN A 99 -17.61 20.03 5.66
N LYS A 100 -16.98 20.63 6.67
CA LYS A 100 -17.67 21.61 7.52
C LYS A 100 -18.02 22.92 6.81
N THR A 101 -17.24 23.31 5.80
CA THR A 101 -17.56 24.52 5.01
C THR A 101 -18.61 24.28 3.93
N GLY A 102 -19.02 23.02 3.68
CA GLY A 102 -19.97 22.68 2.61
C GLY A 102 -19.40 22.90 1.20
N ALA A 103 -18.09 23.17 1.07
CA ALA A 103 -17.47 23.42 -0.22
C ALA A 103 -17.47 22.17 -1.11
N ILE A 104 -17.46 20.97 -0.52
CA ILE A 104 -17.61 19.71 -1.26
C ILE A 104 -19.00 19.62 -1.89
N ASP A 105 -20.06 19.87 -1.12
CA ASP A 105 -21.44 19.79 -1.61
C ASP A 105 -21.70 20.81 -2.75
N ALA A 106 -21.24 22.05 -2.57
CA ALA A 106 -21.34 23.09 -3.60
C ALA A 106 -20.49 22.77 -4.85
N GLY A 107 -19.31 22.16 -4.65
CA GLY A 107 -18.45 21.69 -5.74
C GLY A 107 -19.11 20.59 -6.55
N ILE A 108 -19.72 19.61 -5.87
CA ILE A 108 -20.47 18.51 -6.48
C ILE A 108 -21.61 19.05 -7.33
N GLU A 109 -22.47 19.91 -6.77
CA GLU A 109 -23.60 20.51 -7.48
C GLU A 109 -23.14 21.25 -8.75
N ARG A 110 -22.02 21.96 -8.68
CA ARG A 110 -21.48 22.68 -9.85
C ARG A 110 -20.89 21.76 -10.92
N VAL A 111 -20.29 20.64 -10.51
CA VAL A 111 -19.76 19.63 -11.42
C VAL A 111 -20.91 18.90 -12.10
N THR A 112 -21.90 18.39 -11.36
CA THR A 112 -23.06 17.69 -11.94
C THR A 112 -23.90 18.60 -12.83
N THR A 113 -24.15 19.84 -12.44
CA THR A 113 -24.91 20.78 -13.28
C THR A 113 -24.19 21.10 -14.60
N ARG A 114 -22.85 21.19 -14.60
CA ARG A 114 -22.05 21.37 -15.83
C ARG A 114 -21.90 20.11 -16.68
N LEU A 115 -21.90 18.94 -16.06
CA LEU A 115 -21.76 17.65 -16.73
C LEU A 115 -23.08 17.04 -17.19
N ASN A 116 -24.22 17.70 -16.94
CA ASN A 116 -25.55 17.30 -17.44
C ASN A 116 -25.48 16.87 -18.93
N GLY A 117 -25.68 15.57 -19.17
CA GLY A 117 -25.67 14.95 -20.50
C GLY A 117 -24.33 14.34 -20.96
N ARG A 118 -23.23 14.49 -20.20
CA ARG A 118 -21.89 13.91 -20.46
C ARG A 118 -21.27 13.28 -19.21
N GLU A 119 -22.08 12.83 -18.26
CA GLU A 119 -21.68 12.22 -17.00
C GLU A 119 -20.74 11.01 -17.20
N GLU A 120 -20.94 10.26 -18.28
CA GLU A 120 -20.10 9.10 -18.67
C GLU A 120 -18.62 9.45 -18.87
N TRP A 121 -18.28 10.70 -19.22
CA TRP A 121 -16.89 11.14 -19.38
C TRP A 121 -16.15 11.32 -18.05
N MET A 122 -16.87 11.36 -16.92
CA MET A 122 -16.26 11.52 -15.61
C MET A 122 -15.43 10.30 -15.21
N ILE A 123 -15.88 9.08 -15.55
CA ILE A 123 -15.17 7.82 -15.27
C ILE A 123 -13.77 7.80 -15.92
N PRO A 124 -13.61 7.97 -17.25
CA PRO A 124 -12.28 7.92 -17.87
C PRO A 124 -11.37 9.06 -17.43
N ILE A 125 -11.91 10.24 -17.12
CA ILE A 125 -11.12 11.37 -16.59
C ILE A 125 -10.57 11.03 -15.20
N LEU A 126 -11.43 10.54 -14.31
CA LEU A 126 -11.00 10.12 -12.97
C LEU A 126 -10.02 8.94 -13.04
N MET A 127 -10.28 7.94 -13.88
CA MET A 127 -9.35 6.83 -14.11
C MET A 127 -7.98 7.32 -14.56
N ALA A 128 -7.92 8.25 -15.54
CA ALA A 128 -6.66 8.79 -16.03
C ALA A 128 -5.91 9.59 -14.95
N LEU A 129 -6.64 10.34 -14.11
CA LEU A 129 -6.06 11.10 -13.01
C LEU A 129 -5.47 10.19 -11.93
N PHE A 130 -6.19 9.12 -11.55
CA PHE A 130 -5.67 8.11 -10.61
C PHE A 130 -4.54 7.28 -11.21
N ALA A 131 -4.59 6.97 -12.50
CA ALA A 131 -3.49 6.30 -13.18
C ALA A 131 -2.23 7.17 -13.17
N ALA A 132 -2.35 8.48 -13.45
CA ALA A 132 -1.23 9.41 -13.37
C ALA A 132 -0.70 9.57 -11.93
N GLY A 133 -1.58 9.67 -10.93
CA GLY A 133 -1.16 9.69 -9.52
C GLY A 133 -0.45 8.40 -9.09
N GLY A 134 -0.97 7.26 -9.55
CA GLY A 134 -0.41 5.93 -9.32
C GLY A 134 0.94 5.71 -10.00
N THR A 135 1.17 6.28 -11.19
CA THR A 135 2.49 6.16 -11.86
C THR A 135 3.57 7.03 -11.24
N ILE A 136 3.20 8.19 -10.68
CA ILE A 136 4.15 9.14 -10.10
C ILE A 136 4.53 8.73 -8.68
N TYR A 137 3.55 8.41 -7.83
CA TYR A 137 3.76 8.18 -6.40
C TYR A 137 3.54 6.73 -5.96
N GLY A 138 2.85 5.90 -6.75
CA GLY A 138 2.51 4.54 -6.34
C GLY A 138 1.39 4.47 -5.29
N MET A 139 0.40 5.38 -5.37
CA MET A 139 -0.65 5.60 -4.37
C MET A 139 -1.67 4.45 -4.19
N ALA A 140 -1.27 3.28 -3.69
CA ALA A 140 -2.24 2.22 -3.37
C ALA A 140 -3.08 2.59 -2.13
N GLU A 141 -2.41 2.82 -0.99
CA GLU A 141 -3.06 3.08 0.31
C GLU A 141 -3.48 4.54 0.47
N GLU A 142 -2.77 5.44 -0.19
CA GLU A 142 -3.04 6.88 -0.21
C GLU A 142 -4.33 7.23 -0.98
N SER A 143 -4.89 6.27 -1.75
CA SER A 143 -6.17 6.41 -2.42
C SER A 143 -7.37 6.38 -1.46
N LEU A 144 -7.20 5.84 -0.25
CA LEU A 144 -8.30 5.58 0.70
C LEU A 144 -9.13 6.84 1.06
N PRO A 145 -8.52 8.00 1.36
CA PRO A 145 -9.28 9.21 1.65
C PRO A 145 -10.09 9.71 0.45
N PHE A 146 -9.61 9.45 -0.77
CA PHE A 146 -10.31 9.88 -1.98
C PHE A 146 -11.65 9.15 -2.19
N TYR A 147 -11.84 7.94 -1.65
CA TYR A 147 -13.16 7.29 -1.68
C TYR A 147 -14.22 8.12 -0.94
N THR A 148 -13.85 8.74 0.19
CA THR A 148 -14.78 9.58 0.95
C THR A 148 -15.21 10.83 0.20
N LEU A 149 -14.37 11.32 -0.72
CA LEU A 149 -14.66 12.45 -1.59
C LEU A 149 -15.41 12.04 -2.86
N LEU A 150 -14.98 10.96 -3.51
CA LEU A 150 -15.48 10.61 -4.84
C LEU A 150 -16.78 9.82 -4.83
N VAL A 151 -17.04 9.02 -3.79
CA VAL A 151 -18.33 8.32 -3.65
C VAL A 151 -19.51 9.31 -3.67
N PRO A 152 -19.56 10.39 -2.87
CA PRO A 152 -20.67 11.33 -2.93
C PRO A 152 -20.74 12.10 -4.27
N VAL A 153 -19.60 12.42 -4.89
CA VAL A 153 -19.56 13.08 -6.22
C VAL A 153 -20.19 12.17 -7.29
N MET A 154 -19.80 10.89 -7.30
CA MET A 154 -20.29 9.91 -8.27
C MET A 154 -21.75 9.57 -8.05
N MET A 155 -22.21 9.48 -6.78
CA MET A 155 -23.63 9.33 -6.46
C MET A 155 -24.47 10.51 -6.93
N ALA A 156 -23.96 11.74 -6.78
CA ALA A 156 -24.66 12.93 -7.28
C ALA A 156 -24.77 12.96 -8.81
N ALA A 157 -23.80 12.37 -9.51
CA ALA A 157 -23.82 12.17 -10.96
C ALA A 157 -24.60 10.92 -11.42
N ARG A 158 -25.41 10.32 -10.52
CA ARG A 158 -26.24 9.11 -10.77
C ARG A 158 -25.46 7.81 -11.00
N PHE A 159 -24.19 7.74 -10.64
CA PHE A 159 -23.42 6.49 -10.63
C PHE A 159 -23.54 5.78 -9.27
N ASP A 160 -23.41 4.45 -9.31
CA ASP A 160 -23.37 3.61 -8.10
C ASP A 160 -22.06 3.87 -7.30
N PRO A 161 -22.09 3.94 -5.96
CA PRO A 161 -20.90 3.92 -5.11
C PRO A 161 -19.85 2.88 -5.50
N LEU A 162 -20.29 1.72 -6.00
CA LEU A 162 -19.41 0.65 -6.43
C LEU A 162 -18.60 1.02 -7.68
N VAL A 163 -19.18 1.83 -8.58
CA VAL A 163 -18.47 2.39 -9.74
C VAL A 163 -17.43 3.41 -9.28
N ALA A 164 -17.75 4.24 -8.28
CA ALA A 164 -16.80 5.17 -7.69
C ALA A 164 -15.59 4.43 -7.11
N ALA A 165 -15.85 3.37 -6.33
CA ALA A 165 -14.81 2.53 -5.76
C ALA A 165 -13.97 1.85 -6.85
N ALA A 166 -14.62 1.22 -7.83
CA ALA A 166 -13.95 0.54 -8.93
C ALA A 166 -13.09 1.49 -9.79
N THR A 167 -13.54 2.73 -10.01
CA THR A 167 -12.82 3.74 -10.79
C THR A 167 -11.47 4.08 -10.14
N VAL A 168 -11.47 4.27 -8.82
CA VAL A 168 -10.25 4.57 -8.05
C VAL A 168 -9.35 3.34 -7.95
N LEU A 169 -9.92 2.18 -7.63
CA LEU A 169 -9.20 0.90 -7.53
C LEU A 169 -8.48 0.55 -8.84
N LEU A 170 -9.21 0.58 -9.96
CA LEU A 170 -8.65 0.27 -11.28
C LEU A 170 -7.67 1.34 -11.76
N GLY A 171 -7.97 2.63 -11.54
CA GLY A 171 -7.08 3.72 -11.92
C GLY A 171 -5.74 3.65 -11.18
N ALA A 172 -5.77 3.57 -9.85
CA ALA A 172 -4.56 3.48 -9.03
C ALA A 172 -3.82 2.15 -9.26
N GLY A 173 -4.55 1.05 -9.41
CA GLY A 173 -4.00 -0.27 -9.73
C GLY A 173 -3.19 -0.26 -11.03
N ILE A 174 -3.77 0.25 -12.13
CA ILE A 174 -3.06 0.38 -13.41
C ILE A 174 -1.87 1.33 -13.28
N GLY A 175 -2.02 2.44 -12.55
CA GLY A 175 -0.94 3.41 -12.35
C GLY A 175 0.30 2.83 -11.68
N THR A 176 0.12 2.07 -10.59
CA THR A 176 1.24 1.44 -9.87
C THR A 176 1.99 0.41 -10.71
N LEU A 177 1.31 -0.27 -11.64
CA LEU A 177 1.93 -1.20 -12.59
C LEU A 177 2.80 -0.47 -13.62
N ALA A 178 2.42 0.74 -14.03
CA ALA A 178 3.12 1.53 -15.06
C ALA A 178 4.25 2.42 -14.50
N GLN A 179 4.60 2.29 -13.22
CA GLN A 179 5.61 3.13 -12.57
C GLN A 179 7.03 2.89 -13.16
N PRO A 180 7.70 3.93 -13.70
CA PRO A 180 9.02 3.77 -14.33
C PRO A 180 10.12 3.30 -13.37
N LEU A 181 10.07 3.75 -12.11
CA LEU A 181 11.03 3.38 -11.06
C LEU A 181 11.03 1.87 -10.78
N THR A 182 9.88 1.21 -10.95
CA THR A 182 9.67 -0.23 -10.75
C THR A 182 10.44 -1.08 -11.78
N HIS A 183 10.80 -0.50 -12.93
CA HIS A 183 11.63 -1.14 -13.96
C HIS A 183 13.10 -0.68 -13.93
N LEU A 184 13.39 0.53 -13.44
CA LEU A 184 14.75 1.11 -13.45
C LEU A 184 15.62 0.74 -12.23
N LEU A 185 15.01 0.49 -11.06
CA LEU A 185 15.75 0.17 -9.82
C LEU A 185 16.60 -1.12 -9.89
N PRO A 186 16.10 -2.24 -10.47
CA PRO A 186 16.86 -3.49 -10.56
C PRO A 186 18.13 -3.41 -11.44
N SER A 187 18.28 -2.35 -12.24
CA SER A 187 19.48 -2.05 -13.04
C SER A 187 20.50 -1.17 -12.31
N LEU A 188 20.12 -0.46 -11.25
CA LEU A 188 20.98 0.52 -10.57
C LEU A 188 21.44 0.07 -9.17
N LEU A 189 20.63 -0.68 -8.42
CA LEU A 189 20.99 -1.21 -7.11
C LEU A 189 20.40 -2.63 -6.94
N PRO A 190 21.19 -3.66 -6.63
CA PRO A 190 20.68 -4.99 -6.32
C PRO A 190 20.09 -5.01 -4.90
N THR A 191 18.95 -4.35 -4.67
CA THR A 191 18.27 -4.42 -3.37
C THR A 191 17.33 -5.63 -3.31
N PRO A 192 17.24 -6.33 -2.15
CA PRO A 192 16.30 -7.43 -1.94
C PRO A 192 14.82 -6.99 -1.84
N GLN A 193 14.55 -5.69 -1.97
CA GLN A 193 13.19 -5.11 -1.94
C GLN A 193 12.38 -5.39 -3.21
N GLY A 194 12.99 -6.01 -4.22
CA GLY A 194 12.33 -6.43 -5.46
C GLY A 194 11.75 -7.84 -5.44
N SER A 195 11.19 -8.33 -4.33
CA SER A 195 10.57 -9.66 -4.36
C SER A 195 9.29 -9.63 -5.24
N PRO A 196 9.14 -10.55 -6.21
CA PRO A 196 7.90 -10.70 -6.99
C PRO A 196 6.69 -11.06 -6.10
N LEU A 197 6.96 -11.43 -4.84
CA LEU A 197 5.99 -11.84 -3.83
C LEU A 197 5.20 -10.65 -3.26
N LEU A 198 5.84 -9.48 -3.06
CA LEU A 198 5.12 -8.26 -2.66
C LEU A 198 4.29 -7.67 -3.82
N ARG A 199 4.78 -7.82 -5.05
CA ARG A 199 4.02 -7.46 -6.27
C ARG A 199 2.81 -8.36 -6.46
N ALA A 200 2.95 -9.66 -6.21
CA ALA A 200 1.83 -10.60 -6.19
C ALA A 200 0.86 -10.28 -5.05
N PHE A 201 1.35 -9.87 -3.88
CA PHE A 201 0.49 -9.50 -2.75
C PHE A 201 -0.35 -8.24 -3.05
N CYS A 202 0.24 -7.19 -3.64
CA CYS A 202 -0.51 -6.00 -4.02
C CYS A 202 -1.50 -6.28 -5.16
N CYS A 203 -1.13 -7.16 -6.11
CA CYS A 203 -2.01 -7.57 -7.20
C CYS A 203 -3.16 -8.49 -6.73
N VAL A 204 -2.93 -9.36 -5.74
CA VAL A 204 -3.95 -10.28 -5.22
C VAL A 204 -4.85 -9.63 -4.18
N LEU A 205 -4.35 -8.73 -3.33
CA LEU A 205 -5.13 -8.10 -2.26
C LEU A 205 -6.06 -6.98 -2.74
N PHE A 206 -5.82 -6.44 -3.95
CA PHE A 206 -6.62 -5.36 -4.54
C PHE A 206 -7.35 -5.75 -5.84
N CYS A 207 -7.08 -6.94 -6.39
CA CYS A 207 -7.76 -7.48 -7.58
C CYS A 207 -8.66 -8.71 -7.25
N CYS A 208 -8.82 -9.05 -5.96
CA CYS A 208 -9.82 -9.98 -5.41
C CYS A 208 -10.43 -9.39 -4.14
#